data_AF-A0A7H4P115-F1
#
_entry.id   AF-A0A7H4P115-F1
#
_cell.length_a   1.000
_cell.length_b   1.000
_cell.length_c   1.000
_cell.angle_alpha   90.00
_cell.angle_beta   90.00
_cell.angle_gamma   90.00
#
_symmetry.space_group_name_H-M   'P 1'
#
loop_
_entity.id
_entity.type
_entity.pdbx_description
1 polymer ?
#
loop_
_entity_poly.entity_id
_entity_poly.type
_entity_poly.pdbx_seq_one_letter_code
_entity_poly.pdbx_strand_id
1 'polypeptide(L)' 'MDRGKIWLVSLDPIAGYEQSGKRPVLIVSKASFNKLTRLPVVVPITSGGNFARTAGFTSFTGRGRDKNDWRYSLRPAQNH' A
#
# COMPACT_ATOMS: atom_id res chain seq x y z
N MET A 1 8.33 10.88 -3.77
CA MET A 1 7.22 9.93 -3.97
C MET A 1 7.71 8.89 -4.97
N ASP A 2 8.37 7.84 -4.49
CA ASP A 2 9.01 6.86 -5.35
C ASP A 2 8.16 5.60 -5.46
N ARG A 3 8.19 4.96 -6.63
CA ARG A 3 7.55 3.66 -6.86
C ARG A 3 8.03 2.65 -5.82
N GLY A 4 7.13 1.84 -5.28
CA GLY A 4 7.45 0.80 -4.30
C GLY A 4 7.48 1.27 -2.85
N LYS A 5 7.37 2.59 -2.59
CA LYS A 5 7.21 3.11 -1.23
C LYS A 5 5.76 2.93 -0.76
N ILE A 6 5.60 2.63 0.53
CA ILE A 6 4.32 2.54 1.21
C ILE A 6 4.06 3.82 1.99
N TRP A 7 2.89 4.41 1.81
CA TRP A 7 2.47 5.64 2.47
C TRP A 7 1.17 5.40 3.25
N LEU A 8 0.99 6.03 4.40
CA LEU A 8 -0.26 6.02 5.15
C LEU A 8 -1.11 7.23 4.76
N VAL A 9 -2.25 7.01 4.12
CA VAL A 9 -3.12 8.08 3.61
C VAL A 9 -4.59 7.84 4.00
N SER A 10 -5.39 8.90 4.02
CA SER A 10 -6.85 8.81 4.11
C SER A 10 -7.43 8.67 2.71
N LEU A 11 -8.33 7.71 2.50
CA LEU A 11 -9.07 7.53 1.24
C LEU A 11 -10.50 8.07 1.29
N ASP A 12 -10.89 8.67 2.42
CA ASP A 12 -12.20 9.31 2.56
C ASP A 12 -12.23 10.72 1.96
N PRO A 13 -13.38 11.18 1.43
CA PRO A 13 -14.65 10.45 1.32
C PRO A 13 -14.66 9.44 0.17
N ILE A 14 -15.53 8.44 0.26
CA ILE A 14 -15.75 7.42 -0.78
C ILE A 14 -17.17 7.47 -1.35
N ALA A 15 -17.33 6.96 -2.57
CA ALA A 15 -18.63 6.64 -3.14
C ALA A 15 -18.81 5.13 -3.32
N GLY A 16 -19.93 4.58 -2.86
CA GLY A 16 -20.28 3.17 -3.05
C GLY A 16 -19.32 2.19 -2.35
N TYR A 17 -18.67 1.32 -3.13
CA TYR A 17 -17.80 0.23 -2.66
C TYR A 17 -16.31 0.52 -2.81
N GLU A 18 -15.94 1.79 -3.03
CA GLU A 18 -14.55 2.22 -3.01
C GLU A 18 -13.87 1.91 -1.66
N GLN A 19 -12.54 1.74 -1.69
CA GLN A 19 -11.80 1.48 -0.46
C GLN A 19 -11.71 2.74 0.41
N SER A 20 -12.15 2.64 1.67
CA SER A 20 -12.26 3.77 2.61
C SER A 20 -11.26 3.72 3.77
N GLY A 21 -11.22 4.81 4.54
CA GLY A 21 -10.47 4.92 5.78
C GLY A 21 -8.99 5.25 5.59
N LYS A 22 -8.31 5.45 6.73
CA LYS A 22 -6.86 5.67 6.78
C LYS A 22 -6.12 4.33 6.69
N ARG A 23 -5.41 4.09 5.59
CA ARG A 23 -4.70 2.82 5.36
C ARG A 23 -3.41 2.97 4.56
N PRO A 24 -2.51 1.97 4.62
CA PRO A 24 -1.33 1.96 3.80
C PRO A 24 -1.69 1.82 2.31
N VAL A 25 -0.96 2.53 1.45
CA VAL A 25 -1.07 2.45 -0.01
C VAL A 25 0.33 2.27 -0.62
N LEU A 26 0.41 1.54 -1.72
CA LEU A 26 1.64 1.36 -2.50
C LEU A 26 1.67 2.36 -3.67
N ILE A 27 2.77 3.11 -3.80
CA ILE A 27 2.99 3.97 -4.98
C ILE A 27 3.39 3.10 -6.18
N VAL A 28 2.60 3.14 -7.26
CA VAL A 28 2.87 2.35 -8.48
C VAL A 28 3.36 3.20 -9.65
N SER A 29 3.13 4.51 -9.64
CA SER A 29 3.63 5.43 -10.66
C SER A 29 5.13 5.75 -10.51
N LYS A 30 5.82 6.08 -11.62
CA LYS A 30 7.25 6.44 -11.62
C LYS A 30 7.48 7.78 -10.90
N ALA A 31 8.66 7.95 -10.30
CA ALA A 31 9.01 9.18 -9.57
C ALA A 31 8.97 10.45 -10.45
N SER A 32 9.36 10.35 -11.73
CA SER A 32 9.27 11.46 -12.69
C SER A 32 7.83 11.92 -12.92
N PHE A 33 6.90 10.98 -13.11
CA PHE A 33 5.46 11.25 -13.21
C PHE A 33 4.96 11.94 -11.94
N ASN A 34 5.29 11.37 -10.77
CA ASN A 34 4.85 11.91 -9.48
C ASN A 34 5.35 13.34 -9.24
N LYS A 35 6.60 13.63 -9.65
CA LYS A 35 7.19 14.97 -9.52
C LYS A 35 6.49 15.98 -10.44
N LEU A 36 6.17 15.57 -11.67
CA LEU A 36 5.53 16.43 -12.66
C LEU A 36 4.07 16.72 -12.29
N THR A 37 3.29 15.68 -12.00
CA THR A 37 1.84 15.80 -11.80
C THR A 37 1.46 16.17 -10.37
N ARG A 38 2.34 15.89 -9.40
CA ARG A 38 2.03 15.90 -7.95
C ARG A 38 0.84 15.00 -7.59
N LEU A 39 0.50 14.05 -8.46
CA LEU A 39 -0.62 13.13 -8.35
C LEU A 39 -0.12 11.69 -8.54
N PRO A 40 0.44 11.06 -7.48
CA PRO A 40 0.90 9.68 -7.58
C PRO A 40 -0.29 8.73 -7.74
N VAL A 41 -0.13 7.71 -8.59
CA VAL A 41 -1.07 6.60 -8.68
C VAL A 41 -0.71 5.59 -7.60
N VAL A 42 -1.71 5.20 -6.80
CA VAL A 42 -1.53 4.33 -5.64
C VAL A 42 -2.52 3.16 -5.66
N VAL A 43 -2.16 2.06 -4.99
CA VAL A 43 -3.04 0.91 -4.77
C VAL A 43 -3.19 0.68 -3.26
N PRO A 44 -4.42 0.58 -2.73
CA PRO A 44 -4.65 0.37 -1.30
C PRO A 44 -4.27 -1.04 -0.84
N ILE A 45 -3.70 -1.12 0.36
CA ILE A 45 -3.41 -2.38 1.05
C ILE A 45 -4.57 -2.68 2.01
N THR A 46 -5.17 -3.86 1.86
CA THR A 46 -6.30 -4.33 2.68
C THR A 46 -5.92 -5.58 3.44
N SER A 47 -6.49 -5.75 4.64
CA SER A 47 -6.35 -6.98 5.41
C SER A 47 -7.38 -8.00 4.92
N GLY A 48 -6.96 -9.01 4.15
CA GLY A 48 -7.89 -9.98 3.55
C GLY A 48 -7.16 -11.11 2.81
N GLY A 49 -6.42 -11.94 3.54
CA GLY A 49 -5.58 -12.98 2.95
C GLY A 49 -6.31 -14.03 2.11
N ASN A 50 -7.59 -14.31 2.40
CA ASN A 50 -8.37 -15.28 1.64
C ASN A 50 -8.96 -14.70 0.34
N PHE A 51 -9.50 -13.47 0.39
CA PHE A 51 -10.07 -12.84 -0.79
C PHE A 51 -9.00 -12.55 -1.85
N ALA A 52 -7.84 -12.01 -1.45
CA ALA A 52 -6.76 -11.71 -2.38
C ALA A 52 -6.24 -12.97 -3.12
N ARG A 53 -6.06 -14.08 -2.39
CA ARG A 53 -5.57 -15.35 -2.97
C ARG A 53 -6.57 -15.99 -3.92
N THR A 54 -7.86 -15.93 -3.61
CA THR A 54 -8.92 -16.55 -4.42
C THR A 54 -9.31 -15.68 -5.63
N ALA A 55 -9.25 -14.36 -5.52
CA ALA A 55 -9.69 -13.43 -6.57
C ALA A 55 -8.57 -13.00 -7.54
N GLY A 56 -7.37 -13.58 -7.44
CA GLY A 56 -6.25 -13.30 -8.36
C GLY A 56 -5.48 -11.99 -8.07
N PHE A 57 -5.69 -11.39 -6.90
CA PHE A 57 -4.92 -10.22 -6.45
C PHE A 57 -3.63 -10.64 -5.75
N THR A 58 -2.67 -9.71 -5.69
CA THR A 58 -1.39 -9.97 -5.01
C THR A 58 -1.63 -10.07 -3.50
N SER A 59 -1.21 -11.18 -2.88
CA SER A 59 -1.16 -11.28 -1.42
C SER A 59 0.25 -10.91 -0.93
N PHE A 60 0.33 -10.00 0.04
CA PHE A 60 1.58 -9.68 0.72
C PHE A 60 1.53 -10.24 2.14
N THR A 61 2.54 -11.04 2.51
CA THR A 61 2.70 -11.51 3.89
C THR A 61 3.79 -10.66 4.54
N GLY A 62 3.37 -9.64 5.28
CA GLY A 62 4.26 -8.90 6.17
C GLY A 62 4.37 -9.61 7.53
N ARG A 63 5.49 -9.47 8.23
CA ARG A 63 5.66 -9.92 9.62
C ARG A 63 5.01 -8.94 10.62
N GLY A 64 3.82 -8.42 10.29
CA GLY A 64 3.05 -7.54 11.17
C GLY A 64 2.49 -8.34 12.34
N ARG A 65 2.69 -7.88 13.56
CA ARG A 65 2.19 -8.56 14.77
C ARG A 65 0.69 -8.35 14.98
N ASP A 66 0.12 -7.29 14.41
CA ASP A 66 -1.31 -6.97 14.50
C ASP A 66 -1.82 -6.27 13.22
N LYS A 67 -3.15 -6.08 13.10
CA LYS A 67 -3.81 -5.49 11.92
C LYS A 67 -3.66 -3.96 11.81
N ASN A 68 -3.20 -3.31 12.88
CA ASN A 68 -3.12 -1.85 13.03
C ASN A 68 -1.66 -1.35 13.08
N ASP A 69 -0.68 -2.26 13.16
CA ASP A 69 0.75 -2.01 13.17
C ASP A 69 1.27 -1.93 11.75
N TRP A 70 1.11 -0.73 11.17
CA TRP A 70 1.60 -0.38 9.84
C TRP A 70 3.09 -0.02 9.83
N ARG A 71 3.82 -0.18 10.94
CA ARG A 71 5.25 0.15 11.05
C ARG A 71 6.10 -0.89 10.32
N TYR A 72 6.03 -0.90 9.00
CA TYR A 72 6.95 -1.62 8.14
C TYR A 72 8.29 -0.87 8.09
N SER A 73 9.19 -1.19 9.02
CA SER A 73 10.61 -0.86 8.87
C SER A 73 11.20 -1.81 7.83
N LEU A 74 11.42 -1.30 6.61
CA LEU A 74 12.29 -1.97 5.64
C LEU A 74 13.70 -1.98 6.21
N ARG A 75 14.14 -3.11 6.76
CA ARG A 75 15.57 -3.32 7.05
C ARG A 75 16.26 -3.69 5.74
N PRO A 76 17.42 -3.09 5.41
CA PRO A 76 18.26 -3.62 4.35
C PRO A 76 18.61 -5.06 4.70
N ALA A 77 18.60 -5.95 3.70
CA ALA A 77 19.21 -7.26 3.86
C ALA A 77 20.68 -7.02 4.25
N GLN A 78 21.08 -7.47 5.44
CA GLN A 78 22.49 -7.57 5.77
C GLN A 78 23.01 -8.75 4.95
N ASN A 79 23.77 -8.44 3.90
CA ASN A 79 24.51 -9.44 3.16
C ASN A 79 25.59 -10.01 4.10
N HIS A 80 25.66 -11.33 4.16
CA HIS A 80 26.80 -12.07 4.68
C HIS A 80 27.39 -12.90 3.54
#